data_AF-A0A6A5A6E8-F1
#
_entry.id   AF-A0A6A5A6E8-F1
#
_cell.length_a   1.000
_cell.length_b   1.000
_cell.length_c   1.000
_cell.angle_alpha   90.00
_cell.angle_beta   90.00
_cell.angle_gamma   90.00
#
_symmetry.space_group_name_H-M   'P 1'
#
loop_
_entity.id
_entity.type
_entity.pdbx_description
1 polymer ?
#
loop_
_entity_poly.entity_id
_entity_poly.type
_entity_poly.pdbx_seq_one_letter_code
_entity_poly.pdbx_strand_id
1 'polypeptide(L)'
;VETDGETGAVWFFHPSKVRLRGGATSPVAPPAAPADPSDPSLSLDAFTRLVDCDQWTLAQDSKLIQLLNVECATSRASPWNIGHAKVRELVSSASAPHVEAAVGRFGVLKMLNHLVSRSMPFFDLTWHYFNPKRSPGGGSALLSATRACLFTSFKHSVLDTLLEKTLTHPKKAEDDYDYPEDLPQVTVNRPKAAVARFKLELDTVVSQSLFGQAFDELHFLDNKVLRMVYSHPMDDGQLRTFKVKFEGEGADDYGGPYREFFAQFVSELQSLKPVDFQSIYLF
;
A
#
# COMPACT_ATOMS: atom_id res chain seq x y z
N VAL A 1 21.80 2.23 2.60
CA VAL A 1 22.11 3.68 2.48
C VAL A 1 22.48 4.12 3.86
N GLU A 2 23.75 4.44 4.11
CA GLU A 2 24.20 5.07 5.36
C GLU A 2 24.30 6.57 5.10
N THR A 3 23.84 7.36 6.06
CA THR A 3 23.88 8.83 6.02
C THR A 3 24.67 9.29 7.24
N ASP A 4 25.88 9.79 7.01
CA ASP A 4 26.65 10.45 8.05
C ASP A 4 25.99 11.80 8.39
N GLY A 5 25.48 11.92 9.62
CA GLY A 5 25.63 13.13 10.42
C GLY A 5 24.89 14.41 10.02
N GLU A 6 23.66 14.37 9.47
CA GLU A 6 22.84 15.59 9.32
C GLU A 6 21.67 15.59 10.33
N THR A 7 21.71 16.52 11.29
CA THR A 7 20.61 16.83 12.22
C THR A 7 19.64 17.79 11.53
N GLY A 8 18.56 17.23 10.99
CA GLY A 8 17.48 18.01 10.40
C GLY A 8 16.60 17.13 9.51
N ALA A 9 15.28 17.24 9.67
CA ALA A 9 14.31 16.55 8.84
C ALA A 9 14.41 17.03 7.38
N VAL A 10 15.21 16.34 6.59
CA VAL A 10 15.40 16.67 5.18
C VAL A 10 15.13 15.40 4.38
N TRP A 11 13.94 15.34 3.76
CA TRP A 11 13.53 14.34 2.76
C TRP A 11 14.35 14.40 1.47
N PHE A 12 15.51 15.06 1.48
CA PHE A 12 16.31 15.30 0.29
C PHE A 12 17.54 14.42 0.30
N PHE A 13 17.67 13.68 -0.79
CA PHE A 13 18.90 13.05 -1.19
C PHE A 13 19.44 13.83 -2.40
N HIS A 14 20.60 14.48 -2.27
CA HIS A 14 21.25 15.07 -3.44
C HIS A 14 21.93 13.96 -4.25
N PRO A 15 21.61 13.71 -5.54
CA PRO A 15 22.08 12.55 -6.30
C PRO A 15 23.60 12.33 -6.29
N SER A 16 24.39 13.42 -6.21
CA SER A 16 25.86 13.33 -6.13
C SER A 16 26.40 12.76 -4.82
N LYS A 17 25.55 12.60 -3.79
CA LYS A 17 25.92 11.99 -2.51
C LYS A 17 25.60 10.49 -2.45
N VAL A 18 25.01 9.88 -3.51
CA VAL A 18 24.80 8.41 -3.55
C VAL A 18 26.15 7.77 -3.77
N ARG A 19 26.69 7.12 -2.74
CA ARG A 19 27.73 6.12 -2.95
C ARG A 19 27.07 4.76 -3.04
N LEU A 20 27.20 4.12 -4.19
CA LEU A 20 26.95 2.69 -4.33
C LEU A 20 27.82 1.98 -3.29
N ARG A 21 27.18 1.28 -2.34
CA ARG A 21 27.92 0.49 -1.36
C ARG A 21 28.78 -0.51 -2.13
N GLY A 22 30.07 -0.54 -1.79
CA GLY A 22 31.12 -1.25 -2.52
C GLY A 22 30.74 -2.68 -2.93
N GLY A 23 31.12 -3.00 -4.17
CA GLY A 23 31.12 -4.32 -4.82
C GLY A 23 30.46 -5.46 -4.06
N ALA A 24 29.14 -5.63 -4.24
CA ALA A 24 28.58 -6.96 -4.21
C ALA A 24 28.99 -7.63 -5.53
N THR A 25 29.70 -8.76 -5.39
CA THR A 25 30.04 -9.73 -6.43
C THR A 25 28.93 -9.90 -7.46
N SER A 26 29.32 -10.13 -8.72
CA SER A 26 28.52 -10.44 -9.91
C SER A 26 27.07 -10.81 -9.64
N PRO A 27 26.11 -10.33 -10.45
CA PRO A 27 24.69 -10.60 -10.23
C PRO A 27 24.51 -12.11 -10.10
N VAL A 28 24.19 -12.58 -8.89
CA VAL A 28 23.76 -13.95 -8.70
C VAL A 28 22.50 -14.05 -9.54
N ALA A 29 22.62 -14.74 -10.67
CA ALA A 29 21.49 -15.07 -11.51
C ALA A 29 20.41 -15.63 -10.57
N PRO A 30 19.15 -15.19 -10.69
CA PRO A 30 18.09 -15.80 -9.91
C PRO A 30 18.21 -17.32 -10.09
N PRO A 31 18.13 -18.12 -9.02
CA PRO A 31 18.30 -19.57 -9.13
C PRO A 31 17.38 -20.06 -10.24
N ALA A 32 17.97 -20.68 -11.26
CA ALA A 32 17.21 -21.23 -12.37
C ALA A 32 16.16 -22.17 -11.77
N ALA A 33 14.88 -21.86 -11.99
CA ALA A 33 13.83 -22.80 -11.66
C ALA A 33 14.17 -24.13 -12.37
N PRO A 34 14.03 -25.28 -11.70
CA PRO A 34 14.26 -26.57 -12.35
C PRO A 34 13.41 -26.63 -13.62
N ALA A 35 14.08 -26.66 -14.77
CA ALA A 35 13.42 -26.80 -16.05
C ALA A 35 12.89 -28.23 -16.14
N ASP A 36 11.60 -28.40 -16.35
CA ASP A 36 11.02 -29.70 -16.63
C ASP A 36 11.45 -30.09 -18.05
N PRO A 37 12.25 -31.15 -18.25
CA PRO A 37 12.81 -31.52 -19.56
C PRO A 37 11.74 -31.95 -20.58
N SER A 38 10.48 -32.03 -20.16
CA SER A 38 9.33 -32.40 -20.97
C SER A 38 8.63 -31.22 -21.69
N ASP A 39 8.95 -29.98 -21.34
CA ASP A 39 8.29 -28.80 -21.94
C ASP A 39 9.04 -28.35 -23.20
N PRO A 40 8.38 -28.26 -24.37
CA PRO A 40 9.04 -27.86 -25.61
C PRO A 40 9.58 -26.44 -25.50
N SER A 41 10.89 -26.28 -25.68
CA SER A 41 11.53 -24.96 -25.64
C SER A 41 11.05 -24.09 -26.81
N LEU A 42 10.36 -22.99 -26.52
CA LEU A 42 10.03 -21.97 -27.50
C LEU A 42 11.28 -21.20 -27.94
N SER A 43 11.42 -20.93 -29.23
CA SER A 43 12.43 -19.96 -29.69
C SER A 43 12.07 -18.55 -29.21
N LEU A 44 13.08 -17.68 -29.11
CA LEU A 44 12.85 -16.28 -28.70
C LEU A 44 11.84 -15.57 -29.62
N ASP A 45 11.95 -15.77 -30.94
CA ASP A 45 11.02 -15.17 -31.91
C ASP A 45 9.59 -15.69 -31.73
N ALA A 46 9.44 -16.98 -31.45
CA ALA A 46 8.13 -17.57 -31.19
C ALA A 46 7.54 -17.04 -29.87
N PHE A 47 8.37 -16.88 -28.84
CA PHE A 47 7.97 -16.27 -27.57
C PHE A 47 7.55 -14.81 -27.75
N THR A 48 8.34 -13.99 -28.44
CA THR A 48 8.01 -12.58 -28.70
C THR A 48 6.68 -12.45 -29.42
N ARG A 49 6.46 -13.22 -30.50
CA ARG A 49 5.18 -13.22 -31.22
C ARG A 49 3.99 -13.65 -30.34
N LEU A 50 4.22 -14.53 -29.38
CA LEU A 50 3.20 -15.02 -28.46
C LEU A 50 2.81 -13.96 -27.41
N VAL A 51 3.77 -13.20 -26.89
CA VAL A 51 3.55 -12.24 -25.79
C VAL A 51 3.32 -10.80 -26.21
N ASP A 52 3.65 -10.47 -27.47
CA ASP A 52 3.54 -9.12 -28.05
C ASP A 52 2.55 -9.09 -29.22
N CYS A 53 1.32 -9.56 -28.94
CA CYS A 53 0.20 -9.49 -29.87
C CYS A 53 -0.83 -8.46 -29.43
N ASP A 54 -1.68 -8.01 -30.35
CA ASP A 54 -2.66 -6.92 -30.18
C ASP A 54 -3.71 -7.18 -29.09
N GLN A 55 -3.76 -8.39 -28.53
CA GLN A 55 -4.66 -8.73 -27.45
C GLN A 55 -4.29 -8.08 -26.12
N TRP A 56 -3.09 -7.49 -25.94
CA TRP A 56 -2.65 -7.01 -24.63
C TRP A 56 -2.85 -5.51 -24.43
N THR A 57 -3.71 -5.17 -23.49
CA THR A 57 -3.90 -3.81 -22.97
C THR A 57 -3.52 -3.75 -21.50
N LEU A 58 -3.28 -2.55 -20.96
CA LEU A 58 -3.08 -2.36 -19.51
C LEU A 58 -4.23 -2.93 -18.67
N ALA A 59 -5.46 -2.92 -19.19
CA ALA A 59 -6.61 -3.49 -18.50
C ALA A 59 -6.52 -5.02 -18.41
N GLN A 60 -6.02 -5.69 -19.46
CA GLN A 60 -5.80 -7.14 -19.43
C GLN A 60 -4.60 -7.51 -18.57
N ASP A 61 -3.50 -6.76 -18.66
CA ASP A 61 -2.34 -6.96 -17.79
C ASP A 61 -2.73 -6.80 -16.31
N SER A 62 -3.59 -5.82 -15.99
CA SER A 62 -4.16 -5.66 -14.65
C SER A 62 -4.98 -6.88 -14.20
N LYS A 63 -5.78 -7.48 -15.09
CA LYS A 63 -6.56 -8.70 -14.77
C LYS A 63 -5.65 -9.88 -14.47
N LEU A 64 -4.59 -10.06 -15.25
CA LEU A 64 -3.60 -11.10 -15.01
C LEU A 64 -2.91 -10.90 -13.64
N ILE A 65 -2.42 -9.69 -13.36
CA ILE A 65 -1.81 -9.37 -12.07
C ILE A 65 -2.78 -9.57 -10.90
N GLN A 66 -4.06 -9.25 -11.08
CA GLN A 66 -5.09 -9.48 -10.07
C GLN A 66 -5.25 -10.98 -9.74
N LEU A 67 -5.29 -11.87 -10.75
CA LEU A 67 -5.34 -13.31 -10.53
C LEU A 67 -4.17 -13.79 -9.67
N LEU A 68 -2.96 -13.32 -9.97
CA LEU A 68 -1.76 -13.68 -9.21
C LEU A 68 -1.78 -13.11 -7.79
N ASN A 69 -2.23 -11.86 -7.61
CA ASN A 69 -2.36 -11.26 -6.28
C ASN A 69 -3.37 -12.03 -5.41
N VAL A 70 -4.49 -12.48 -5.98
CA VAL A 70 -5.48 -13.30 -5.28
C VAL A 70 -4.86 -14.65 -4.87
N GLU A 71 -4.18 -15.33 -5.80
CA GLU A 71 -3.49 -16.59 -5.49
C GLU A 71 -2.45 -16.41 -4.37
N CYS A 72 -1.61 -15.37 -4.45
CA CYS A 72 -0.61 -15.07 -3.43
C CYS A 72 -1.23 -14.76 -2.07
N ALA A 73 -2.38 -14.08 -2.04
CA ALA A 73 -3.10 -13.80 -0.80
C ALA A 73 -3.67 -15.10 -0.17
N THR A 74 -4.20 -16.01 -0.98
CA THR A 74 -4.77 -17.28 -0.52
C THR A 74 -3.70 -18.30 -0.10
N SER A 75 -2.67 -18.49 -0.93
CA SER A 75 -1.61 -19.48 -0.70
C SER A 75 -0.49 -18.98 0.22
N ARG A 76 -0.44 -17.67 0.50
CA ARG A 76 0.69 -16.98 1.16
C ARG A 76 2.03 -17.15 0.42
N ALA A 77 2.00 -17.53 -0.85
CA ALA A 77 3.20 -17.68 -1.66
C ALA A 77 3.64 -16.34 -2.28
N SER A 78 4.95 -16.17 -2.44
CA SER A 78 5.52 -15.03 -3.16
C SER A 78 5.18 -15.10 -4.65
N PRO A 79 4.80 -13.98 -5.31
CA PRO A 79 4.52 -13.95 -6.75
C PRO A 79 5.73 -14.37 -7.60
N TRP A 80 6.95 -14.21 -7.06
CA TRP A 80 8.19 -14.65 -7.69
C TRP A 80 8.29 -16.18 -7.79
N ASN A 81 7.67 -16.90 -6.84
CA ASN A 81 7.77 -18.35 -6.72
C ASN A 81 6.64 -19.10 -7.45
N ILE A 82 5.64 -18.41 -7.98
CA ILE A 82 4.55 -19.05 -8.73
C ILE A 82 5.06 -19.49 -10.11
N GLY A 83 5.18 -20.81 -10.33
CA GLY A 83 5.63 -21.38 -11.59
C GLY A 83 4.61 -21.25 -12.74
N HIS A 84 5.07 -21.44 -13.98
CA HIS A 84 4.23 -21.35 -15.19
C HIS A 84 3.06 -22.35 -15.19
N ALA A 85 3.25 -23.56 -14.63
CA ALA A 85 2.18 -24.55 -14.51
C ALA A 85 1.01 -24.06 -13.65
N LYS A 86 1.30 -23.42 -12.51
CA LYS A 86 0.27 -22.82 -11.66
C LYS A 86 -0.38 -21.62 -12.33
N VAL A 87 0.40 -20.81 -13.04
CA VAL A 87 -0.17 -19.70 -13.84
C VAL A 87 -1.13 -20.23 -14.92
N ARG A 88 -0.76 -21.31 -15.62
CA ARG A 88 -1.61 -21.96 -16.64
C ARG A 88 -2.93 -22.42 -16.04
N GLU A 89 -2.89 -23.05 -14.85
CA GLU A 89 -4.09 -23.43 -14.09
C GLU A 89 -4.98 -22.21 -13.80
N LEU A 90 -4.44 -21.16 -13.19
CA LEU A 90 -5.18 -19.95 -12.82
C LEU A 90 -5.87 -19.29 -14.02
N VAL A 91 -5.12 -19.15 -15.11
CA VAL A 91 -5.60 -18.53 -16.34
C VAL A 91 -6.68 -19.37 -17.02
N SER A 92 -6.53 -20.70 -17.00
CA SER A 92 -7.53 -21.63 -17.54
C SER A 92 -8.81 -21.57 -16.72
N SER A 93 -8.72 -21.58 -15.39
CA SER A 93 -9.86 -21.43 -14.49
C SER A 93 -10.58 -20.08 -14.66
N ALA A 94 -9.84 -19.02 -15.00
CA ALA A 94 -10.38 -17.71 -15.32
C ALA A 94 -10.95 -17.59 -16.75
N SER A 95 -10.99 -18.68 -17.53
CA SER A 95 -11.50 -18.72 -18.91
C SER A 95 -10.85 -17.70 -19.84
N ALA A 96 -9.53 -17.48 -19.72
CA ALA A 96 -8.83 -16.58 -20.63
C ALA A 96 -8.79 -17.16 -22.06
N PRO A 97 -9.02 -16.35 -23.11
CA PRO A 97 -9.17 -16.83 -24.49
C PRO A 97 -7.88 -17.44 -25.08
N HIS A 98 -6.70 -17.06 -24.56
CA HIS A 98 -5.40 -17.52 -25.04
C HIS A 98 -4.46 -17.85 -23.87
N VAL A 99 -4.64 -19.05 -23.30
CA VAL A 99 -3.93 -19.49 -22.08
C VAL A 99 -2.41 -19.38 -22.22
N GLU A 100 -1.83 -19.92 -23.29
CA GLU A 100 -0.37 -19.91 -23.49
C GLU A 100 0.20 -18.51 -23.66
N ALA A 101 -0.54 -17.64 -24.37
CA ALA A 101 -0.14 -16.25 -24.51
C ALA A 101 -0.17 -15.52 -23.17
N ALA A 102 -1.19 -15.77 -22.34
CA ALA A 102 -1.28 -15.21 -20.99
C ALA A 102 -0.16 -15.72 -20.07
N VAL A 103 0.17 -17.01 -20.13
CA VAL A 103 1.30 -17.60 -19.37
C VAL A 103 2.62 -16.92 -19.75
N GLY A 104 2.87 -16.72 -21.04
CA GLY A 104 4.04 -15.98 -21.51
C GLY A 104 4.02 -14.51 -21.05
N ARG A 105 2.86 -13.84 -21.17
CA ARG A 105 2.67 -12.45 -20.73
C ARG A 105 2.93 -12.27 -19.23
N PHE A 106 2.57 -13.24 -18.40
CA PHE A 106 2.92 -13.24 -16.98
C PHE A 106 4.43 -13.20 -16.73
N GLY A 107 5.23 -13.90 -17.54
CA GLY A 107 6.68 -13.82 -17.50
C GLY A 107 7.20 -12.39 -17.76
N VAL A 108 6.63 -11.73 -18.76
CA VAL A 108 6.93 -10.31 -19.07
C VAL A 108 6.54 -9.40 -17.91
N LEU A 109 5.37 -9.60 -17.31
CA LEU A 109 4.90 -8.79 -16.18
C LEU A 109 5.73 -9.00 -14.91
N LYS A 110 6.23 -10.22 -14.66
CA LYS A 110 7.23 -10.48 -13.62
C LYS A 110 8.52 -9.70 -13.86
N MET A 111 9.02 -9.72 -15.09
CA MET A 111 10.22 -8.95 -15.46
C MET A 111 9.99 -7.45 -15.29
N LEU A 112 8.83 -6.92 -15.70
CA LEU A 112 8.44 -5.53 -15.47
C LEU A 112 8.51 -5.18 -13.98
N ASN A 113 7.89 -5.99 -13.11
CA ASN A 113 7.93 -5.79 -11.66
C ASN A 113 9.37 -5.83 -11.11
N HIS A 114 10.24 -6.64 -11.68
CA HIS A 114 11.64 -6.73 -11.27
C HIS A 114 12.41 -5.46 -11.64
N LEU A 115 12.19 -4.94 -12.85
CA LEU A 115 12.81 -3.71 -13.31
C LEU A 115 12.28 -2.50 -12.53
N VAL A 116 10.98 -2.45 -12.26
CA VAL A 116 10.36 -1.37 -11.47
C VAL A 116 10.88 -1.40 -10.04
N SER A 117 11.01 -2.56 -9.39
CA SER A 117 11.51 -2.60 -8.01
C SER A 117 12.94 -2.07 -7.87
N ARG A 118 13.79 -2.30 -8.88
CA ARG A 118 15.17 -1.78 -8.92
C ARG A 118 15.25 -0.29 -9.24
N SER A 119 14.27 0.24 -9.95
CA SER A 119 14.24 1.64 -10.37
C SER A 119 13.38 2.53 -9.47
N MET A 120 12.55 1.93 -8.60
CA MET A 120 11.63 2.59 -7.68
C MET A 120 12.26 3.77 -6.91
N PRO A 121 13.49 3.66 -6.35
CA PRO A 121 14.10 4.75 -5.60
C PRO A 121 14.42 6.00 -6.43
N PHE A 122 14.42 5.91 -7.76
CA PHE A 122 14.70 7.03 -8.66
C PHE A 122 13.43 7.75 -9.13
N PHE A 123 12.24 7.24 -8.80
CA PHE A 123 10.99 7.92 -9.08
C PHE A 123 10.70 8.91 -7.96
N ASP A 124 10.48 10.17 -8.34
CA ASP A 124 9.90 11.15 -7.43
C ASP A 124 8.40 10.87 -7.27
N LEU A 125 8.03 10.37 -6.09
CA LEU A 125 6.65 10.08 -5.71
C LEU A 125 5.94 11.26 -5.04
N THR A 126 6.66 12.33 -4.67
CA THR A 126 6.05 13.54 -4.10
C THR A 126 5.15 14.24 -5.12
N TRP A 127 5.42 13.98 -6.39
CA TRP A 127 4.72 14.51 -7.55
C TRP A 127 3.22 14.21 -7.58
N HIS A 128 2.80 13.10 -6.95
CA HIS A 128 1.39 12.71 -6.86
C HIS A 128 0.53 13.65 -6.02
N TYR A 129 1.12 14.33 -5.03
CA TYR A 129 0.37 15.20 -4.10
C TYR A 129 0.30 16.65 -4.58
N PHE A 130 1.27 17.13 -5.35
CA PHE A 130 1.41 18.57 -5.61
C PHE A 130 1.07 19.03 -7.03
N ASN A 131 1.16 18.19 -8.08
CA ASN A 131 0.74 18.61 -9.42
C ASN A 131 0.62 17.49 -10.49
N PRO A 132 -0.51 16.75 -10.56
CA PRO A 132 -0.69 15.71 -11.58
C PRO A 132 -0.74 16.23 -13.03
N LYS A 133 -0.87 17.56 -13.25
CA LYS A 133 -1.05 18.17 -14.57
C LYS A 133 0.23 18.72 -15.22
N ARG A 134 1.39 18.74 -14.52
CA ARG A 134 2.59 19.49 -14.97
C ARG A 134 3.78 18.70 -15.52
N SER A 135 3.63 17.42 -15.85
CA SER A 135 4.69 16.66 -16.54
C SER A 135 4.07 15.59 -17.43
N PRO A 136 3.42 15.99 -18.54
CA PRO A 136 3.16 15.05 -19.62
C PRO A 136 4.52 14.56 -20.14
N GLY A 137 4.97 13.39 -19.66
CA GLY A 137 6.20 12.73 -20.12
C GLY A 137 7.18 12.24 -19.05
N GLY A 138 6.93 12.52 -17.75
CA GLY A 138 7.81 12.04 -16.67
C GLY A 138 7.59 10.55 -16.31
N GLY A 139 8.64 9.88 -15.84
CA GLY A 139 8.57 8.46 -15.41
C GLY A 139 7.48 8.20 -14.35
N SER A 140 7.21 9.14 -13.46
CA SER A 140 6.16 8.98 -12.42
C SER A 140 4.74 8.91 -13.00
N ALA A 141 4.46 9.58 -14.12
CA ALA A 141 3.17 9.49 -14.80
C ALA A 141 2.96 8.09 -15.39
N LEU A 142 4.02 7.53 -16.01
CA LEU A 142 4.02 6.16 -16.52
C LEU A 142 3.83 5.15 -15.38
N LEU A 143 4.61 5.28 -14.30
CA LEU A 143 4.47 4.42 -13.12
C LEU A 143 3.05 4.45 -12.55
N SER A 144 2.43 5.64 -12.49
CA SER A 144 1.05 5.79 -12.04
C SER A 144 0.04 5.12 -12.97
N ALA A 145 0.21 5.27 -14.28
CA ALA A 145 -0.64 4.67 -15.29
C ALA A 145 -0.53 3.13 -15.29
N THR A 146 0.65 2.59 -14.99
CA THR A 146 0.91 1.14 -14.94
C THR A 146 0.79 0.54 -13.54
N ARG A 147 0.37 1.31 -12.52
CA ARG A 147 0.34 0.84 -11.11
C ARG A 147 -0.49 -0.42 -10.91
N ALA A 148 -1.51 -0.64 -11.73
CA ALA A 148 -2.37 -1.83 -11.68
C ALA A 148 -1.64 -3.10 -12.14
N CYS A 149 -0.54 -2.95 -12.88
CA CYS A 149 0.32 -4.04 -13.35
C CYS A 149 1.42 -4.42 -12.33
N LEU A 150 1.45 -3.77 -11.16
CA LEU A 150 2.44 -4.03 -10.12
C LEU A 150 1.88 -4.97 -9.04
N PHE A 151 2.73 -5.86 -8.53
CA PHE A 151 2.39 -6.79 -7.45
C PHE A 151 1.99 -6.03 -6.18
N THR A 152 0.94 -6.52 -5.52
CA THR A 152 0.51 -5.95 -4.23
C THR A 152 1.61 -6.09 -3.18
N SER A 153 2.30 -7.24 -3.14
CA SER A 153 3.43 -7.46 -2.23
C SER A 153 4.59 -6.48 -2.45
N PHE A 154 4.86 -6.10 -3.70
CA PHE A 154 5.86 -5.07 -4.00
C PHE A 154 5.42 -3.70 -3.48
N LYS A 155 4.17 -3.31 -3.70
CA LYS A 155 3.62 -2.04 -3.18
C LYS A 155 3.69 -1.97 -1.65
N HIS A 156 3.33 -3.06 -0.98
CA HIS A 156 3.44 -3.16 0.47
C HIS A 156 4.90 -3.04 0.91
N SER A 157 5.82 -3.78 0.29
CA SER A 157 7.26 -3.69 0.63
C SER A 157 7.81 -2.27 0.49
N VAL A 158 7.40 -1.51 -0.54
CA VAL A 158 7.77 -0.10 -0.68
C VAL A 158 7.19 0.73 0.46
N LEU A 159 5.90 0.57 0.77
CA LEU A 159 5.24 1.27 1.86
C LEU A 159 5.88 0.97 3.22
N ASP A 160 6.09 -0.31 3.52
CA ASP A 160 6.72 -0.78 4.77
C ASP A 160 8.12 -0.18 4.91
N THR A 161 8.93 -0.22 3.85
CA THR A 161 10.27 0.40 3.85
C THR A 161 10.18 1.91 4.12
N LEU A 162 9.22 2.60 3.52
CA LEU A 162 9.04 4.04 3.74
C LEU A 162 8.60 4.32 5.18
N LEU A 163 7.68 3.55 5.74
CA LEU A 163 7.24 3.69 7.13
C LEU A 163 8.41 3.41 8.09
N GLU A 164 9.14 2.32 7.90
CA GLU A 164 10.32 1.98 8.72
C GLU A 164 11.41 3.04 8.70
N LYS A 165 11.66 3.66 7.54
CA LYS A 165 12.70 4.70 7.42
C LYS A 165 12.27 6.06 7.93
N THR A 166 10.97 6.25 8.13
CA THR A 166 10.42 7.57 8.40
C THR A 166 9.57 7.65 9.66
N LEU A 167 9.45 6.51 10.38
CA LEU A 167 8.86 6.44 11.70
C LEU A 167 9.55 7.40 12.66
N THR A 168 8.79 7.84 13.65
CA THR A 168 9.31 8.61 14.77
C THR A 168 8.90 7.92 16.07
N HIS A 169 9.61 8.23 17.15
CA HIS A 169 9.29 7.72 18.48
C HIS A 169 8.80 8.86 19.37
N PRO A 170 7.86 8.59 20.28
CA PRO A 170 7.56 9.55 21.33
C PRO A 170 8.77 9.76 22.23
N LYS A 171 8.72 10.81 23.04
CA LYS A 171 9.65 10.98 24.15
C LYS A 171 9.50 9.82 25.14
N LYS A 172 10.57 9.52 25.88
CA LYS A 172 10.46 8.56 26.98
C LYS A 172 9.61 9.17 28.09
N ALA A 173 8.61 8.43 28.57
CA ALA A 173 7.90 8.78 29.79
C ALA A 173 8.81 8.63 31.02
N GLU A 174 8.43 9.25 32.14
CA GLU A 174 9.18 9.13 33.41
C GLU A 174 9.08 7.71 33.98
N ASP A 175 7.90 7.10 33.90
CA ASP A 175 7.62 5.71 34.23
C ASP A 175 7.39 4.89 32.95
N ASP A 176 7.85 3.64 32.91
CA ASP A 176 7.69 2.77 31.73
C ASP A 176 6.22 2.30 31.53
N TYR A 177 5.36 2.42 32.55
CA TYR A 177 3.92 2.18 32.49
C TYR A 177 3.10 3.46 32.23
N ASP A 178 3.75 4.62 32.21
CA ASP A 178 3.12 5.87 31.81
C ASP A 178 3.18 6.04 30.29
N TYR A 179 2.18 6.73 29.76
CA TYR A 179 2.19 7.12 28.37
C TYR A 179 3.11 8.32 28.19
N PRO A 180 3.88 8.37 27.08
CA PRO A 180 4.57 9.58 26.70
C PRO A 180 3.62 10.77 26.59
N GLU A 181 4.03 11.92 27.13
CA GLU A 181 3.23 13.14 27.08
C GLU A 181 2.96 13.62 25.65
N ASP A 182 3.86 13.29 24.72
CA ASP A 182 3.74 13.65 23.30
C ASP A 182 3.04 12.59 22.45
N LEU A 183 2.54 11.50 23.06
CA LEU A 183 1.67 10.54 22.38
C LEU A 183 0.26 11.16 22.23
N PRO A 184 -0.26 11.33 21.01
CA PRO A 184 -1.59 11.90 20.81
C PRO A 184 -2.68 10.98 21.35
N GLN A 185 -3.80 11.59 21.76
CA GLN A 185 -5.01 10.86 22.12
C GLN A 185 -6.17 11.31 21.24
N VAL A 186 -6.72 10.38 20.47
CA VAL A 186 -7.93 10.58 19.67
C VAL A 186 -9.15 10.21 20.53
N THR A 187 -10.01 11.20 20.78
CA THR A 187 -11.23 11.01 21.54
C THR A 187 -12.44 11.01 20.61
N VAL A 188 -13.26 9.97 20.67
CA VAL A 188 -14.44 9.84 19.80
C VAL A 188 -15.69 9.47 20.60
N ASN A 189 -16.82 10.09 20.24
CA ASN A 189 -18.12 9.91 20.86
C ASN A 189 -19.04 9.11 19.93
N ARG A 190 -19.20 7.82 20.24
CA ARG A 190 -20.02 6.89 19.45
C ARG A 190 -21.52 7.18 19.57
N PRO A 191 -22.08 7.47 20.76
CA PRO A 191 -23.49 7.89 20.87
C PRO A 191 -23.81 9.12 20.03
N LYS A 192 -22.93 10.13 20.03
CA LYS A 192 -23.07 11.34 19.20
C LYS A 192 -23.09 11.00 17.71
N ALA A 193 -22.17 10.15 17.25
CA ALA A 193 -22.15 9.68 15.85
C ALA A 193 -23.41 8.89 15.49
N ALA A 194 -23.92 8.04 16.40
CA ALA A 194 -25.14 7.28 16.17
C ALA A 194 -26.38 8.20 16.03
N VAL A 195 -26.49 9.24 16.86
CA VAL A 195 -27.57 10.23 16.78
C VAL A 195 -27.45 11.12 15.53
N ALA A 196 -26.23 11.46 15.12
CA ALA A 196 -25.97 12.30 13.95
C ALA A 196 -26.57 11.71 12.67
N ARG A 197 -26.59 10.37 12.54
CA ARG A 197 -27.16 9.66 11.38
C ARG A 197 -28.65 9.93 11.13
N PHE A 198 -29.37 10.42 12.15
CA PHE A 198 -30.79 10.76 12.04
C PHE A 198 -31.04 12.26 11.82
N LYS A 199 -29.97 13.07 11.66
CA LYS A 199 -30.08 14.49 11.34
C LYS A 199 -30.27 14.70 9.84
N LEU A 200 -30.97 15.78 9.49
CA LEU A 200 -31.21 16.16 8.10
C LEU A 200 -30.04 16.97 7.52
N GLU A 201 -29.39 17.77 8.36
CA GLU A 201 -28.29 18.66 7.96
C GLU A 201 -27.01 17.85 7.72
N LEU A 202 -26.56 17.79 6.46
CA LEU A 202 -25.38 17.02 6.06
C LEU A 202 -24.12 17.43 6.82
N ASP A 203 -23.92 18.73 7.03
CA ASP A 203 -22.77 19.25 7.78
C ASP A 203 -22.77 18.72 9.22
N THR A 204 -23.95 18.61 9.83
CA THR A 204 -24.10 18.02 11.17
C THR A 204 -23.85 16.52 11.14
N VAL A 205 -24.36 15.82 10.12
CA VAL A 205 -24.14 14.38 9.95
C VAL A 205 -22.65 14.09 9.85
N VAL A 206 -21.92 14.82 9.00
CA VAL A 206 -20.49 14.62 8.75
C VAL A 206 -19.65 15.04 9.94
N SER A 207 -19.82 16.26 10.47
CA SER A 207 -19.01 16.75 11.60
C SER A 207 -19.16 15.93 12.87
N GLN A 208 -20.34 15.33 13.10
CA GLN A 208 -20.60 14.51 14.27
C GLN A 208 -20.38 13.02 14.03
N SER A 209 -20.08 12.61 12.81
CA SER A 209 -19.78 11.22 12.45
C SER A 209 -18.48 10.75 13.13
N LEU A 210 -18.21 9.44 13.18
CA LEU A 210 -16.92 8.95 13.68
C LEU A 210 -15.78 9.44 12.80
N PHE A 211 -16.00 9.48 11.48
CA PHE A 211 -15.05 10.05 10.54
C PHE A 211 -14.80 11.54 10.81
N GLY A 212 -15.84 12.36 10.95
CA GLY A 212 -15.68 13.80 11.21
C GLY A 212 -14.94 14.08 12.52
N GLN A 213 -15.31 13.37 13.59
CA GLN A 213 -14.63 13.49 14.88
C GLN A 213 -13.15 13.09 14.79
N ALA A 214 -12.84 11.98 14.11
CA ALA A 214 -11.46 11.57 13.89
C ALA A 214 -10.68 12.54 12.98
N PHE A 215 -11.35 13.14 11.99
CA PHE A 215 -10.75 14.16 11.12
C PHE A 215 -10.34 15.38 11.94
N ASP A 216 -11.20 15.88 12.82
CA ASP A 216 -10.89 17.04 13.68
C ASP A 216 -9.67 16.78 14.59
N GLU A 217 -9.52 15.56 15.09
CA GLU A 217 -8.40 15.16 15.96
C GLU A 217 -7.09 14.88 15.19
N LEU A 218 -7.18 14.31 13.99
CA LEU A 218 -6.00 13.80 13.26
C LEU A 218 -5.49 14.75 12.16
N HIS A 219 -6.38 15.51 11.51
CA HIS A 219 -6.06 16.25 10.28
C HIS A 219 -5.00 17.33 10.51
N PHE A 220 -5.02 17.95 11.68
CA PHE A 220 -4.12 19.06 12.03
C PHE A 220 -2.84 18.60 12.73
N LEU A 221 -2.66 17.30 12.96
CA LEU A 221 -1.42 16.78 13.52
C LEU A 221 -0.28 16.87 12.50
N ASP A 222 0.92 17.19 12.99
CA ASP A 222 2.12 17.15 12.17
C ASP A 222 2.31 15.75 11.56
N ASN A 223 2.75 15.67 10.30
CA ASN A 223 3.09 14.39 9.65
C ASN A 223 4.11 13.55 10.43
N LYS A 224 4.96 14.16 11.27
CA LYS A 224 5.87 13.42 12.17
C LYS A 224 5.07 12.65 13.22
N VAL A 225 4.05 13.27 13.79
CA VAL A 225 3.19 12.68 14.83
C VAL A 225 2.37 11.54 14.24
N LEU A 226 1.85 11.70 13.02
CA LEU A 226 1.11 10.64 12.31
C LEU A 226 1.98 9.43 11.89
N ARG A 227 3.31 9.53 12.02
CA ARG A 227 4.26 8.42 11.79
C ARG A 227 4.88 7.92 13.09
N MET A 228 4.36 8.37 14.22
CA MET A 228 4.82 7.90 15.51
C MET A 228 4.51 6.42 15.67
N VAL A 229 5.48 5.67 16.21
CA VAL A 229 5.33 4.27 16.58
C VAL A 229 5.63 4.11 18.06
N TYR A 230 4.63 3.67 18.80
CA TYR A 230 4.69 3.42 20.22
C TYR A 230 4.08 2.06 20.55
N SER A 231 4.71 1.33 21.48
CA SER A 231 4.14 0.12 22.07
C SER A 231 4.20 0.26 23.58
N HIS A 232 3.04 0.20 24.23
CA HIS A 232 2.98 0.16 25.69
C HIS A 232 3.40 -1.23 26.19
N PRO A 233 4.05 -1.38 27.36
CA PRO A 233 4.49 -2.69 27.87
C PRO A 233 3.38 -3.74 27.99
N MET A 234 2.13 -3.30 28.16
CA MET A 234 0.95 -4.19 28.26
C MET A 234 0.31 -4.55 26.91
N ASP A 235 0.83 -4.04 25.79
CA ASP A 235 0.22 -4.16 24.46
C ASP A 235 0.84 -5.28 23.59
N ASP A 236 1.67 -6.15 24.17
CA ASP A 236 2.31 -7.30 23.50
C ASP A 236 3.01 -6.92 22.16
N GLY A 237 3.75 -5.82 22.17
CA GLY A 237 4.51 -5.34 21.01
C GLY A 237 3.69 -4.73 19.88
N GLN A 238 2.36 -4.61 20.02
CA GLN A 238 1.53 -3.94 19.02
C GLN A 238 1.90 -2.45 18.96
N LEU A 239 2.19 -1.96 17.75
CA LEU A 239 2.55 -0.57 17.49
C LEU A 239 1.30 0.27 17.22
N ARG A 240 1.27 1.47 17.81
CA ARG A 240 0.21 2.46 17.66
C ARG A 240 0.81 3.84 17.45
N THR A 241 0.05 4.68 16.76
CA THR A 241 0.42 6.08 16.52
C THR A 241 -0.21 7.04 17.52
N PHE A 242 -1.37 6.67 18.05
CA PHE A 242 -2.10 7.46 19.03
C PHE A 242 -2.91 6.53 19.95
N LYS A 243 -3.29 7.05 21.11
CA LYS A 243 -4.23 6.40 22.03
C LYS A 243 -5.66 6.69 21.59
N VAL A 244 -6.55 5.70 21.68
CA VAL A 244 -7.98 5.90 21.43
C VAL A 244 -8.73 5.97 22.75
N LYS A 245 -9.64 6.94 22.87
CA LYS A 245 -10.58 7.05 23.98
C LYS A 245 -12.01 7.18 23.45
N PHE A 246 -12.89 6.26 23.83
CA PHE A 246 -14.32 6.41 23.59
C PHE A 246 -14.93 7.27 24.71
N GLU A 247 -15.59 8.36 24.35
CA GLU A 247 -16.19 9.28 25.32
C GLU A 247 -17.30 8.59 26.11
N GLY A 248 -17.23 8.66 27.44
CA GLY A 248 -18.20 8.04 28.34
C GLY A 248 -17.99 6.54 28.55
N GLU A 249 -16.92 5.96 28.00
CA GLU A 249 -16.61 4.55 28.11
C GLU A 249 -15.29 4.34 28.86
N GLY A 250 -15.30 3.46 29.86
CA GLY A 250 -14.09 2.97 30.50
C GLY A 250 -13.50 1.81 29.70
N ALA A 251 -12.21 1.85 29.43
CA ALA A 251 -11.48 0.75 28.82
C ALA A 251 -10.20 0.50 29.62
N ASP A 252 -10.08 -0.73 30.14
CA ASP A 252 -8.87 -1.19 30.84
C ASP A 252 -7.85 -1.81 29.86
N ASP A 253 -8.33 -2.29 28.70
CA ASP A 253 -7.51 -2.71 27.55
C ASP A 253 -7.39 -1.55 26.55
N TYR A 254 -6.18 -1.28 26.07
CA TYR A 254 -5.87 -0.19 25.14
C TYR A 254 -5.70 -0.66 23.69
N GLY A 255 -5.48 -1.96 23.48
CA GLY A 255 -5.48 -2.57 22.15
C GLY A 255 -6.87 -2.72 21.56
N GLY A 256 -7.85 -3.08 22.39
CA GLY A 256 -9.26 -3.17 22.02
C GLY A 256 -9.81 -1.89 21.38
N PRO A 257 -9.72 -0.73 22.06
CA PRO A 257 -10.21 0.54 21.53
C PRO A 257 -9.59 0.94 20.20
N TYR A 258 -8.29 0.71 20.02
CA TYR A 258 -7.60 1.03 18.77
C TYR A 258 -8.14 0.19 17.59
N ARG A 259 -8.31 -1.13 17.79
CA ARG A 259 -8.89 -2.01 16.75
C ARG A 259 -10.34 -1.65 16.45
N GLU A 260 -11.14 -1.38 17.49
CA GLU A 260 -12.55 -1.04 17.36
C GLU A 260 -12.75 0.31 16.65
N PHE A 261 -11.90 1.30 16.94
CA PHE A 261 -11.89 2.59 16.26
C PHE A 261 -11.75 2.41 14.74
N PHE A 262 -10.75 1.67 14.28
CA PHE A 262 -10.58 1.43 12.84
C PHE A 262 -11.71 0.59 12.24
N ALA A 263 -12.23 -0.41 12.95
CA ALA A 263 -13.36 -1.21 12.48
C ALA A 263 -14.60 -0.34 12.21
N GLN A 264 -14.95 0.54 13.15
CA GLN A 264 -16.12 1.42 13.01
C GLN A 264 -15.87 2.56 12.01
N PHE A 265 -14.67 3.14 12.01
CA PHE A 265 -14.28 4.19 11.07
C PHE A 265 -14.35 3.70 9.63
N VAL A 266 -13.80 2.52 9.33
CA VAL A 266 -13.85 1.91 7.98
C VAL A 266 -15.28 1.51 7.62
N SER A 267 -16.04 0.93 8.56
CA SER A 267 -17.45 0.61 8.35
C SER A 267 -18.27 1.83 7.97
N GLU A 268 -18.04 2.97 8.64
CA GLU A 268 -18.71 4.23 8.33
C GLU A 268 -18.33 4.76 6.94
N LEU A 269 -17.04 4.77 6.59
CA LEU A 269 -16.56 5.17 5.25
C LEU A 269 -17.15 4.30 4.13
N GLN A 270 -17.35 3.02 4.37
CA GLN A 270 -17.94 2.07 3.42
C GLN A 270 -19.47 2.09 3.44
N SER A 271 -20.09 2.74 4.43
CA SER A 271 -21.55 2.83 4.56
C SER A 271 -22.20 3.86 3.64
N LEU A 272 -21.41 4.50 2.74
CA LEU A 272 -21.93 5.31 1.65
C LEU A 272 -22.95 4.47 0.86
N LYS A 273 -24.23 4.74 1.12
CA LYS A 273 -25.32 4.20 0.32
C LYS A 273 -25.07 4.60 -1.13
N PRO A 274 -25.35 3.74 -2.12
CA PRO A 274 -25.49 4.21 -3.49
C PRO A 274 -26.53 5.33 -3.45
N VAL A 275 -26.10 6.56 -3.63
CA VAL A 275 -27.01 7.64 -3.94
C VAL A 275 -27.60 7.23 -5.28
N ASP A 276 -28.92 7.05 -5.37
CA ASP A 276 -29.57 6.93 -6.66
C ASP A 276 -29.11 8.13 -7.50
N PHE A 277 -28.31 7.86 -8.52
CA PHE A 277 -27.59 8.83 -9.34
C PHE A 277 -28.52 9.71 -10.22
N GLN A 278 -29.79 9.89 -9.83
CA GLN A 278 -30.75 10.72 -10.54
C GLN A 278 -30.85 12.16 -10.01
N SER A 279 -30.22 12.52 -8.89
CA SER A 279 -30.45 13.86 -8.28
C SER A 279 -29.22 14.73 -8.04
N ILE A 280 -28.06 14.43 -8.64
CA ILE A 280 -26.90 15.35 -8.56
C ILE A 280 -26.45 15.74 -9.98
N TYR A 281 -27.32 16.48 -10.66
CA TYR A 281 -26.89 17.54 -11.55
C TYR A 281 -27.04 18.84 -10.75
N LEU A 282 -25.95 19.29 -10.12
CA LEU A 282 -25.66 20.69 -9.82
C LEU A 282 -24.26 20.79 -9.17
N PHE A 283 -23.44 21.62 -9.81
CA PHE A 283 -22.03 22.00 -9.58
C PHE A 283 -20.95 21.09 -10.19
#